data_AF-W4MF71-F1
#
_entry.id   AF-W4MF71-F1
#
_cell.length_a   1.000
_cell.length_b   1.000
_cell.length_c   1.000
_cell.angle_alpha   90.00
_cell.angle_beta   90.00
_cell.angle_gamma   90.00
#
_symmetry.space_group_name_H-M   'P 1'
#
loop_
_entity.id
_entity.type
_entity.pdbx_description
1 polymer ?
#
loop_
_entity_poly.entity_id
_entity_poly.type
_entity_poly.pdbx_seq_one_letter_code
_entity_poly.pdbx_strand_id
1 'polypeptide(L)'
;MTKAAIKQMIEDIEERLKALRTIVDQITEETSFSMFIDKKDIRLTVANAYQAMSIEGEPVGAEQVQEIIAACDVSATENSWSRGIIEMREERVTDPDTQSQLDALI
;
A
#
# COMPACT_ATOMS: atom_id res chain seq x y z
N MET A 1 -12.06 -32.83 33.42
CA MET A 1 -11.28 -33.10 32.18
C MET A 1 -9.94 -33.72 32.58
N THR A 2 -9.47 -34.73 31.85
CA THR A 2 -8.23 -35.43 32.19
C THR A 2 -7.01 -34.72 31.58
N LYS A 3 -5.85 -34.82 32.22
CA LYS A 3 -4.57 -34.26 31.72
C LYS A 3 -4.24 -34.73 30.30
N ALA A 4 -4.60 -35.98 29.98
CA ALA A 4 -4.44 -36.55 28.64
C ALA A 4 -5.31 -35.84 27.58
N ALA A 5 -6.56 -35.50 27.92
CA ALA A 5 -7.46 -34.79 27.01
C ALA A 5 -6.95 -33.36 26.73
N ILE A 6 -6.39 -32.68 27.73
CA ILE A 6 -5.78 -31.35 27.56
C ILE A 6 -4.56 -31.42 26.63
N LYS A 7 -3.71 -32.43 26.80
CA LYS A 7 -2.53 -32.61 25.95
C LYS A 7 -2.92 -32.85 24.48
N GLN A 8 -3.93 -33.69 24.26
CA GLN A 8 -4.43 -33.97 22.91
C GLN A 8 -5.03 -32.71 22.24
N MET A 9 -5.73 -31.87 23.01
CA MET A 9 -6.27 -30.61 22.49
C MET A 9 -5.17 -29.61 22.11
N ILE A 10 -4.06 -29.57 22.85
CA ILE A 10 -2.93 -28.70 22.52
C ILE A 10 -2.27 -29.14 21.20
N GLU A 11 -2.02 -30.44 21.04
CA GLU A 11 -1.44 -30.99 19.80
C GLU A 11 -2.34 -30.71 18.58
N ASP A 12 -3.66 -30.82 18.73
CA ASP A 12 -4.62 -30.48 17.67
C ASP A 12 -4.62 -28.99 17.32
N ILE A 13 -4.50 -28.11 18.32
CA ILE A 13 -4.38 -26.65 18.09
C ILE A 13 -3.09 -26.32 17.35
N GLU A 14 -1.96 -26.96 17.70
CA GLU A 14 -0.67 -26.73 17.04
C GLU A 14 -0.69 -27.14 15.57
N GLU A 15 -1.27 -28.29 15.25
CA GLU A 15 -1.48 -28.76 13.87
C GLU A 15 -2.34 -27.75 13.07
N ARG A 16 -3.43 -27.27 13.66
CA ARG A 16 -4.33 -26.30 13.00
C ARG A 16 -3.65 -24.94 12.79
N LEU A 17 -2.84 -24.47 13.72
CA LEU A 17 -2.05 -23.24 13.58
C LEU A 17 -0.99 -23.36 12.48
N LYS A 18 -0.37 -24.53 12.35
CA LYS A 18 0.60 -24.81 11.28
C LYS A 18 -0.07 -24.78 9.91
N ALA A 19 -1.23 -25.42 9.77
CA ALA A 19 -2.00 -25.37 8.53
C ALA A 19 -2.44 -23.95 8.16
N LEU A 20 -2.87 -23.15 9.15
CA LEU A 20 -3.26 -21.76 8.94
C LEU A 20 -2.09 -20.91 8.43
N ARG A 21 -0.88 -21.10 8.99
CA ARG A 21 0.33 -20.39 8.52
C ARG A 21 0.63 -20.70 7.06
N THR A 22 0.59 -21.97 6.66
CA THR A 22 0.83 -22.34 5.26
C THR A 22 -0.18 -21.69 4.30
N ILE A 23 -1.45 -21.58 4.70
CA ILE A 23 -2.46 -20.89 3.90
C ILE A 23 -2.16 -19.39 3.80
N VAL A 24 -1.76 -18.76 4.91
CA VAL A 24 -1.39 -17.34 4.91
C VAL A 24 -0.17 -17.09 4.02
N ASP A 25 0.84 -17.95 4.06
CA ASP A 25 2.04 -17.83 3.22
C ASP A 25 1.68 -17.94 1.73
N GLN A 26 0.83 -18.92 1.36
CA GLN A 26 0.33 -19.07 -0.01
C GLN A 26 -0.48 -17.87 -0.48
N ILE A 27 -1.39 -17.35 0.37
CA ILE A 27 -2.14 -16.13 0.06
C ILE A 27 -1.18 -14.96 -0.11
N THR A 28 -0.17 -14.83 0.75
CA THR A 28 0.78 -13.71 0.67
C THR A 28 1.61 -13.77 -0.60
N GLU A 29 2.03 -14.96 -1.03
CA GLU A 29 2.69 -15.18 -2.32
C GLU A 29 1.75 -14.86 -3.50
N GLU A 30 0.49 -15.29 -3.46
CA GLU A 30 -0.51 -14.96 -4.49
C GLU A 30 -0.89 -13.47 -4.53
N THR A 31 -0.89 -12.80 -3.37
CA THR A 31 -1.25 -11.38 -3.21
C THR A 31 -0.04 -10.47 -3.41
N SER A 32 1.18 -11.01 -3.52
CA SER A 32 2.37 -10.30 -4.00
C SER A 32 2.31 -9.95 -5.50
N PHE A 33 1.12 -10.07 -6.11
CA PHE A 33 0.72 -9.36 -7.31
C PHE A 33 0.82 -7.85 -7.06
N SER A 34 2.04 -7.29 -7.18
CA SER A 34 2.19 -5.89 -7.51
C SER A 34 1.50 -5.73 -8.86
N MET A 35 0.25 -5.28 -8.85
CA MET A 35 -0.47 -4.96 -10.06
C MET A 35 0.28 -3.78 -10.67
N PHE A 36 1.22 -4.07 -11.57
CA PHE A 36 1.87 -3.07 -12.40
C PHE A 36 0.79 -2.54 -13.32
N ILE A 37 0.07 -1.51 -12.86
CA ILE A 37 -0.90 -0.85 -13.70
C ILE A 37 -0.11 -0.09 -14.76
N ASP A 38 -0.33 -0.43 -16.03
CA ASP A 38 0.28 0.31 -17.13
C ASP A 38 -0.24 1.76 -17.06
N LYS A 39 0.69 2.70 -16.89
CA LYS A 39 0.40 4.14 -16.84
C LYS A 39 -0.31 4.62 -18.11
N LYS A 40 -0.25 3.89 -19.23
CA LYS A 40 -0.99 4.21 -20.45
C LYS A 40 -2.50 4.00 -20.29
N ASP A 41 -2.92 2.91 -19.66
CA ASP A 41 -4.34 2.58 -19.52
C ASP A 41 -5.03 3.52 -18.54
N ILE A 42 -4.35 3.86 -17.42
CA ILE A 42 -4.85 4.86 -16.46
C ILE A 42 -5.08 6.21 -17.15
N ARG A 43 -4.17 6.64 -18.02
CA ARG A 43 -4.26 7.95 -18.68
C ARG A 43 -5.53 8.08 -19.51
N LEU A 44 -5.90 7.05 -20.25
CA LEU A 44 -7.11 7.06 -21.07
C LEU A 44 -8.38 7.08 -20.18
N THR A 45 -8.41 6.27 -19.13
CA THR A 45 -9.54 6.24 -18.19
C THR A 45 -9.73 7.59 -17.50
N VAL A 46 -8.64 8.22 -17.05
CA VAL A 46 -8.66 9.55 -16.41
C VAL A 46 -9.13 10.63 -17.39
N ALA A 47 -8.65 10.61 -18.64
CA ALA A 47 -9.08 11.57 -19.65
C ALA A 47 -10.59 11.47 -19.95
N ASN A 48 -11.11 10.25 -20.09
CA ASN A 48 -12.55 10.03 -20.28
C ASN A 48 -13.38 10.51 -19.08
N ALA A 49 -12.88 10.30 -17.86
CA ALA A 49 -13.52 10.78 -16.64
C ALA A 49 -13.56 12.32 -16.58
N TYR A 50 -12.46 13.00 -16.89
CA TYR A 50 -12.42 14.45 -16.96
C TYR A 50 -13.35 15.01 -18.01
N GLN A 51 -13.39 14.40 -19.20
CA GLN A 51 -14.34 14.77 -20.25
C GLN A 51 -15.80 14.62 -19.79
N ALA A 52 -16.15 13.51 -19.13
CA ALA A 52 -17.49 13.27 -18.60
C ALA A 52 -17.90 14.28 -17.51
N MET A 53 -16.93 14.84 -16.79
CA MET A 53 -17.13 15.88 -15.78
C MET A 53 -17.10 17.30 -16.36
N SER A 54 -16.93 17.46 -17.68
CA SER A 54 -16.70 18.75 -18.34
C SER A 54 -15.52 19.53 -17.73
N ILE A 55 -14.51 18.81 -17.23
CA ILE A 55 -13.26 19.37 -16.76
C ILE A 55 -12.38 19.60 -18.00
N GLU A 56 -12.11 20.87 -18.28
CA GLU A 56 -11.29 21.32 -19.39
C GLU A 56 -10.05 22.07 -18.86
N GLY A 57 -8.97 22.09 -19.63
CA GLY A 57 -7.75 22.81 -19.30
C GLY A 57 -6.48 22.03 -19.61
N GLU A 58 -5.35 22.72 -19.56
CA GLU A 58 -4.05 22.09 -19.70
C GLU A 58 -3.67 21.36 -18.40
N PRO A 59 -3.11 20.15 -18.48
CA PRO A 59 -2.61 19.45 -17.31
C PRO A 59 -1.49 20.26 -16.65
N VAL A 60 -1.67 20.57 -15.37
CA VAL A 60 -0.66 21.24 -14.56
C VAL A 60 0.33 20.21 -13.99
N GLY A 61 1.60 20.60 -13.92
CA GLY A 61 2.68 19.77 -13.37
C GLY A 61 2.54 19.54 -11.85
N ALA A 62 3.29 18.58 -11.32
CA ALA A 62 3.20 18.21 -9.91
C ALA A 62 3.54 19.37 -8.95
N GLU A 63 4.52 20.20 -9.31
CA GLU A 63 4.91 21.38 -8.53
C GLU A 63 3.76 22.39 -8.45
N GLN A 64 3.12 22.67 -9.59
CA GLN A 64 2.01 23.61 -9.66
C GLN A 64 0.75 23.08 -8.92
N VAL A 65 0.51 21.77 -8.95
CA VAL A 65 -0.54 21.15 -8.13
C VAL A 65 -0.28 21.38 -6.64
N GLN A 66 0.97 21.22 -6.18
CA GLN A 66 1.33 21.45 -4.77
C GLN A 66 1.13 22.90 -4.37
N GLU A 67 1.51 23.85 -5.23
CA GLU A 67 1.29 25.29 -5.00
C GLU A 67 -0.20 25.61 -4.85
N ILE A 68 -1.06 25.07 -5.72
CA ILE A 68 -2.51 25.27 -5.67
C ILE A 68 -3.11 24.68 -4.39
N ILE A 69 -2.71 23.46 -4.02
CA ILE A 69 -3.20 22.80 -2.80
C ILE A 69 -2.79 23.59 -1.56
N ALA A 70 -1.54 24.06 -1.49
CA ALA A 70 -1.05 24.89 -0.41
C ALA A 70 -1.79 26.22 -0.31
N ALA A 71 -2.11 26.84 -1.45
CA ALA A 71 -2.91 28.07 -1.50
C ALA A 71 -4.36 27.89 -1.02
N CYS A 72 -4.89 26.66 -1.08
CA CYS A 72 -6.20 26.30 -0.55
C CYS A 72 -6.21 25.95 0.95
N ASP A 73 -5.08 26.15 1.66
CA ASP A 73 -4.90 25.82 3.09
C ASP A 73 -5.18 24.33 3.42
N VAL A 74 -5.02 23.46 2.42
CA VAL A 74 -5.21 22.01 2.58
C VAL A 74 -3.93 21.41 3.16
N SER A 75 -3.98 21.04 4.44
CA SER A 75 -2.87 20.37 5.11
C SER A 75 -2.78 18.89 4.73
N ALA A 76 -1.62 18.47 4.23
CA ALA A 76 -1.34 17.06 3.92
C ALA A 76 -1.40 16.15 5.15
N THR A 77 -1.20 16.68 6.37
CA THR A 77 -1.29 15.90 7.62
C THR A 77 -2.73 15.72 8.10
N GLU A 78 -3.67 16.49 7.56
CA GLU A 78 -5.08 16.43 7.92
C GLU A 78 -5.91 15.60 6.93
N ASN A 79 -5.41 15.44 5.70
CA ASN A 79 -6.03 14.61 4.68
C ASN A 79 -5.65 13.12 4.87
N SER A 80 -6.66 12.25 5.06
CA SER A 80 -6.46 10.81 5.28
C SER A 80 -5.74 10.10 4.12
N TRP A 81 -5.96 10.53 2.87
CA TRP A 81 -5.25 10.04 1.70
C TRP A 81 -3.76 10.40 1.78
N SER A 82 -3.47 11.67 2.06
CA SER A 82 -2.09 12.16 2.17
C SER A 82 -1.33 11.53 3.33
N ARG A 83 -1.97 11.32 4.48
CA ARG A 83 -1.36 10.58 5.61
C ARG A 83 -0.96 9.16 5.22
N GLY A 84 -1.83 8.41 4.54
CA GLY A 84 -1.49 7.06 4.08
C GLY A 84 -0.27 7.03 3.15
N ILE A 85 -0.12 8.04 2.27
CA ILE A 85 1.06 8.17 1.40
C ILE A 85 2.34 8.50 2.19
N ILE A 86 2.23 9.33 3.23
CA ILE A 86 3.36 9.67 4.10
C ILE A 86 3.80 8.44 4.90
N GLU A 87 2.86 7.74 5.53
CA GLU A 87 3.10 6.50 6.29
C GLU A 87 3.77 5.43 5.42
N MET A 88 3.29 5.22 4.19
CA MET A 88 3.91 4.29 3.23
C MET A 88 5.31 4.70 2.78
N ARG A 89 5.64 6.00 2.77
CA ARG A 89 6.99 6.49 2.48
C ARG A 89 7.92 6.28 3.66
N GLU A 90 7.43 6.50 4.87
CA GLU A 90 8.21 6.33 6.10
C GLU A 90 8.51 4.85 6.36
N GLU A 91 7.56 3.94 6.12
CA GLU A 91 7.79 2.48 6.20
C GLU A 91 8.91 2.02 5.27
N ARG A 92 9.03 2.60 4.06
CA ARG A 92 10.09 2.28 3.11
C ARG A 92 11.48 2.71 3.58
N VAL A 93 11.61 3.74 4.40
CA VAL A 93 12.91 4.19 4.91
C VAL A 93 13.36 3.33 6.09
N THR A 94 12.42 2.74 6.83
CA THR A 94 12.72 1.87 7.98
C THR A 94 13.05 0.43 7.61
N ASP A 95 12.91 0.03 6.36
CA ASP A 95 13.39 -1.26 5.88
C ASP A 95 14.93 -1.22 5.73
N PRO A 96 15.68 -2.04 6.49
CA PRO A 96 17.15 -2.05 6.45
C PRO A 96 17.71 -2.33 5.04
N ASP A 97 16.98 -3.03 4.16
CA ASP A 97 17.42 -3.26 2.78
C ASP A 97 17.28 -2.01 1.90
N THR A 98 16.36 -1.10 2.23
CA THR A 98 16.13 0.14 1.46
C THR A 98 17.09 1.24 1.87
N GLN A 99 17.45 1.33 3.16
CA GLN A 99 18.49 2.25 3.65
C GLN A 99 19.86 1.91 3.05
N SER A 100 20.21 0.62 2.97
CA SER A 100 21.47 0.18 2.36
C SER A 100 21.56 0.46 0.85
N GLN A 101 20.42 0.54 0.14
CA GLN A 101 20.38 0.89 -1.28
C GLN A 101 20.50 2.40 -1.52
N LEU A 102 19.97 3.23 -0.62
CA LEU A 102 20.13 4.69 -0.65
C LEU A 102 21.56 5.12 -0.33
N ASP A 103 22.20 4.47 0.66
CA ASP A 103 23.59 4.73 1.01
C ASP A 103 24.57 4.33 -0.10
N ALA A 104 24.18 3.45 -1.02
CA ALA A 104 24.98 3.04 -2.18
C ALA A 104 24.89 4.01 -3.37
N LEU A 105 24.02 5.03 -3.31
CA LEU A 105 23.78 6.01 -4.38
C LEU A 105 24.35 7.41 -4.09
N ILE A 106 25.03 7.60 -2.96
CA ILE A 106 25.76 8.83 -2.56
C ILE A 106 27.26 8.53 -2.56
#